data_AF-A0A6I2HZP3-F1
#
_entry.id   AF-A0A6I2HZP3-F1
#
_cell.length_a   1.000
_cell.length_b   1.000
_cell.length_c   1.000
_cell.angle_alpha   90.00
_cell.angle_beta   90.00
_cell.angle_gamma   90.00
#
_symmetry.space_group_name_H-M   'P 1'
#
loop_
_entity.id
_entity.type
_entity.pdbx_description
1 polymer ?
#
loop_
_entity_poly.entity_id
_entity_poly.type
_entity_poly.pdbx_seq_one_letter_code
_entity_poly.pdbx_strand_id
1 'polypeptide(L)'
;MNQELIESIKRETTRLEEEIWYCAKSHFNASDRWEKINLWIGLPTSILAATAGISAFKDQTELTITLSIALTILTTISTFLNPSQKASRHKNSGVAYNKLKNSIRLFREVELINTPLNEQDIKKRLLTYSELRNNLNGTSPNIPRHAYLKAHSDIIKYLKEKKDQMNN
;
A
#
# COMPACT_ATOMS: atom_id res chain seq x y z
N MET A 1 -9.31 37.13 -2.89
CA MET A 1 -9.45 36.07 -1.84
C MET A 1 -8.52 36.44 -0.69
N ASN A 2 -8.93 36.24 0.57
CA ASN A 2 -8.09 36.60 1.73
C ASN A 2 -6.76 35.83 1.68
N GLN A 3 -5.63 36.55 1.75
CA GLN A 3 -4.29 35.96 1.68
C GLN A 3 -4.02 35.01 2.86
N GLU A 4 -4.58 35.30 4.03
CA GLU A 4 -4.54 34.43 5.20
C GLU A 4 -5.28 33.11 4.98
N LEU A 5 -6.42 33.16 4.29
CA LEU A 5 -7.20 31.97 3.94
C LEU A 5 -6.43 31.06 2.99
N ILE A 6 -5.79 31.61 1.96
CA ILE A 6 -4.97 30.86 1.00
C ILE A 6 -3.84 30.11 1.71
N GLU A 7 -3.12 30.80 2.60
CA GLU A 7 -2.02 30.18 3.34
C GLU A 7 -2.49 29.11 4.33
N SER A 8 -3.66 29.29 4.94
CA SER A 8 -4.31 28.25 5.75
C SER A 8 -4.64 27.00 4.92
N ILE A 9 -5.23 27.16 3.73
CA ILE A 9 -5.55 26.06 2.83
C ILE A 9 -4.29 25.33 2.35
N LYS A 10 -3.24 26.08 1.96
CA LYS A 10 -1.96 25.47 1.55
C LYS A 10 -1.35 24.63 2.68
N ARG A 11 -1.37 25.15 3.91
CA ARG A 11 -0.85 24.44 5.08
C ARG A 11 -1.63 23.16 5.33
N GLU A 12 -2.96 23.24 5.32
CA GLU A 12 -3.82 22.09 5.60
C GLU A 12 -3.73 21.02 4.50
N THR A 13 -3.74 21.42 3.23
CA THR A 13 -3.55 20.48 2.10
C THR A 13 -2.17 19.82 2.13
N THR A 14 -1.13 20.52 2.55
CA THR A 14 0.21 19.95 2.73
C THR A 14 0.24 18.91 3.85
N ARG A 15 -0.32 19.25 5.02
CA ARG A 15 -0.45 18.29 6.12
C ARG A 15 -1.21 17.04 5.70
N LEU A 16 -2.34 17.23 5.00
CA LEU A 16 -3.17 16.13 4.52
C LEU A 16 -2.44 15.26 3.48
N GLU A 17 -1.71 15.88 2.55
CA GLU A 17 -0.88 15.18 1.56
C GLU A 17 0.17 14.29 2.24
N GLU A 18 0.88 14.83 3.23
CA GLU A 18 1.90 14.10 3.99
C GLU A 18 1.30 12.89 4.71
N GLU A 19 0.22 13.09 5.47
CA GLU A 19 -0.47 11.99 6.18
C GLU A 19 -0.90 10.87 5.22
N ILE A 20 -1.49 11.24 4.08
CA ILE A 20 -1.93 10.30 3.05
C ILE A 20 -0.73 9.57 2.42
N TRP A 21 0.41 10.25 2.25
CA TRP A 21 1.62 9.64 1.73
C TRP A 21 2.15 8.54 2.66
N TYR A 22 2.18 8.77 3.98
CA TYR A 22 2.52 7.74 4.96
C TYR A 22 1.57 6.54 4.87
N CYS A 23 0.26 6.77 4.79
CA CYS A 23 -0.74 5.71 4.61
C CYS A 23 -0.48 4.90 3.33
N ALA A 24 -0.34 5.57 2.18
CA ALA A 24 -0.08 4.93 0.89
C ALA A 24 1.18 4.05 0.93
N LYS A 25 2.29 4.61 1.41
CA LYS A 25 3.58 3.90 1.49
C LYS A 25 3.50 2.70 2.45
N SER A 26 2.80 2.84 3.56
CA SER A 26 2.60 1.75 4.52
C SER A 26 1.82 0.59 3.88
N HIS A 27 0.77 0.90 3.12
CA HIS A 27 0.02 -0.11 2.36
C HIS A 27 0.89 -0.81 1.30
N PHE A 28 1.72 -0.08 0.56
CA PHE A 28 2.65 -0.70 -0.39
C PHE A 28 3.68 -1.60 0.31
N ASN A 29 4.22 -1.19 1.47
CA ASN A 29 5.13 -2.00 2.25
C ASN A 29 4.48 -3.29 2.79
N ALA A 30 3.21 -3.22 3.19
CA ALA A 30 2.44 -4.40 3.60
C ALA A 30 2.16 -5.32 2.40
N SER A 31 1.82 -4.75 1.23
CA SER A 31 1.62 -5.49 -0.01
C SER A 31 2.88 -6.28 -0.41
N ASP A 32 4.03 -5.60 -0.50
CA ASP A 32 5.32 -6.22 -0.87
C ASP A 32 5.67 -7.40 0.06
N ARG A 33 5.40 -7.28 1.36
CA ARG A 33 5.61 -8.38 2.30
C ARG A 33 4.72 -9.58 1.99
N TRP A 34 3.43 -9.36 1.72
CA TRP A 34 2.50 -10.44 1.39
C TRP A 34 2.77 -11.05 0.01
N GLU A 35 3.22 -10.27 -0.98
CA GLU A 35 3.67 -10.78 -2.29
C GLU A 35 4.86 -11.74 -2.11
N LYS A 36 5.85 -11.34 -1.28
CA LYS A 36 7.00 -12.20 -0.94
C LYS A 36 6.57 -13.49 -0.23
N ILE A 37 5.67 -13.40 0.74
CA ILE A 37 5.14 -14.59 1.43
C ILE A 37 4.41 -15.51 0.44
N ASN A 38 3.62 -14.95 -0.47
CA ASN A 38 2.92 -15.73 -1.50
C ASN A 38 3.90 -16.52 -2.37
N LEU A 39 4.99 -15.89 -2.81
CA LEU A 39 6.03 -16.56 -3.61
C LEU A 39 6.79 -17.62 -2.79
N TRP A 40 7.13 -17.31 -1.54
CA TRP A 40 7.84 -18.23 -0.64
C TRP A 40 7.04 -19.49 -0.29
N ILE A 41 5.70 -19.43 -0.33
CA ILE A 41 4.85 -20.61 -0.13
C ILE A 41 4.55 -21.28 -1.46
N GLY A 42 4.12 -20.51 -2.47
CA GLY A 42 3.68 -21.04 -3.76
C GLY A 42 4.76 -21.75 -4.55
N LEU A 43 6.01 -21.27 -4.52
CA LEU A 43 7.11 -21.92 -5.25
C LEU A 43 7.44 -23.30 -4.65
N PRO A 44 7.70 -23.47 -3.34
CA PRO A 44 7.86 -24.79 -2.75
C PRO A 44 6.65 -25.71 -2.94
N THR A 45 5.42 -25.22 -2.79
CA THR A 45 4.21 -26.00 -3.07
C THR A 45 4.22 -26.57 -4.48
N SER A 46 4.57 -25.76 -5.49
CA SER A 46 4.60 -26.20 -6.89
C SER A 46 5.68 -27.25 -7.13
N ILE A 47 6.87 -27.07 -6.53
CA ILE A 47 7.97 -28.03 -6.63
C ILE A 47 7.59 -29.36 -5.98
N LEU A 48 7.05 -29.33 -4.76
CA LEU A 48 6.60 -30.52 -4.03
C LEU A 48 5.51 -31.28 -4.78
N ALA A 49 4.56 -30.56 -5.39
CA ALA A 49 3.51 -31.17 -6.19
C ALA A 49 4.08 -31.90 -7.41
N ALA A 50 5.01 -31.27 -8.13
CA ALA A 50 5.67 -31.87 -9.29
C ALA A 50 6.49 -33.11 -8.89
N THR A 51 7.28 -33.03 -7.81
CA THR A 51 8.11 -34.16 -7.36
C THR A 51 7.27 -35.31 -6.80
N ALA A 52 6.19 -35.02 -6.06
CA ALA A 52 5.25 -36.03 -5.59
C ALA A 52 4.58 -36.78 -6.76
N GLY A 53 4.17 -36.05 -7.80
CA GLY A 53 3.60 -36.63 -9.02
C GLY A 53 4.57 -37.57 -9.72
N ILE A 54 5.81 -37.13 -9.94
CA ILE A 54 6.86 -37.98 -10.57
C ILE A 54 7.17 -39.21 -9.72
N SER A 55 7.24 -39.05 -8.39
CA SER A 55 7.49 -40.13 -7.44
C SER A 55 6.41 -41.21 -7.50
N ALA A 56 5.14 -40.79 -7.59
CA ALA A 56 4.01 -41.69 -7.70
C ALA A 56 4.09 -42.55 -8.97
N PHE A 57 4.52 -41.99 -10.10
CA PHE A 57 4.73 -42.74 -11.35
C PHE A 57 5.90 -43.74 -11.30
N LYS A 58 6.84 -43.55 -10.36
CA LYS A 58 8.02 -44.43 -10.18
C LYS A 58 7.83 -45.46 -9.06
N ASP A 59 6.61 -45.63 -8.56
CA ASP A 59 6.27 -46.52 -7.44
C ASP A 59 7.09 -46.25 -6.16
N GLN A 60 7.55 -45.01 -5.96
CA GLN A 60 8.31 -44.60 -4.77
C GLN A 60 7.33 -44.19 -3.66
N THR A 61 6.67 -45.17 -3.04
CA THR A 61 5.55 -44.95 -2.11
C THR A 61 5.91 -44.08 -0.90
N GLU A 62 7.02 -44.36 -0.22
CA GLU A 62 7.43 -43.59 0.97
C GLU A 62 7.71 -42.12 0.65
N LEU A 63 8.39 -41.86 -0.47
CA LEU A 63 8.72 -40.52 -0.93
C LEU A 63 7.46 -39.77 -1.36
N THR A 64 6.53 -40.45 -2.04
CA THR A 64 5.23 -39.90 -2.43
C THR A 64 4.43 -39.45 -1.20
N ILE A 65 4.29 -40.32 -0.20
CA ILE A 65 3.53 -40.01 1.03
C ILE A 65 4.13 -38.80 1.75
N THR A 66 5.46 -38.78 1.91
CA THR A 66 6.16 -37.70 2.61
C THR A 66 5.95 -36.35 1.91
N LEU A 67 6.11 -36.31 0.58
CA LEU A 67 5.91 -35.09 -0.20
C LEU A 67 4.45 -34.64 -0.21
N SER A 68 3.49 -35.57 -0.30
CA SER A 68 2.06 -35.26 -0.27
C SER A 68 1.62 -34.65 1.07
N ILE A 69 2.17 -35.11 2.20
CA ILE A 69 1.89 -34.51 3.51
C ILE A 69 2.43 -33.08 3.55
N ALA A 70 3.69 -32.85 3.16
CA ALA A 70 4.29 -31.53 3.12
C ALA A 70 3.51 -30.58 2.19
N LEU A 71 3.14 -31.06 1.01
CA LEU A 71 2.32 -30.32 0.05
C LEU A 71 0.97 -29.90 0.64
N THR A 72 0.29 -30.82 1.33
CA THR A 72 -1.01 -30.57 1.97
C THR A 72 -0.92 -29.51 3.06
N ILE A 73 0.12 -29.57 3.89
CA ILE A 73 0.39 -28.56 4.93
C ILE A 73 0.58 -27.18 4.30
N LEU A 74 1.47 -27.05 3.31
CA LEU A 74 1.74 -25.76 2.66
C LEU A 74 0.51 -25.21 1.95
N THR A 75 -0.24 -26.08 1.26
CA THR A 75 -1.48 -25.69 0.57
C THR A 75 -2.53 -25.18 1.56
N THR A 76 -2.69 -25.87 2.69
CA THR A 76 -3.62 -25.46 3.75
C THR A 76 -3.23 -24.11 4.34
N ILE A 77 -1.93 -23.89 4.62
CA ILE A 77 -1.40 -22.60 5.08
C ILE A 77 -1.68 -21.50 4.04
N SER A 78 -1.43 -21.78 2.75
CA SER A 78 -1.67 -20.82 1.66
C SER A 78 -3.15 -20.43 1.56
N THR A 79 -4.05 -21.41 1.59
CA THR A 79 -5.50 -21.21 1.53
C THR A 79 -6.00 -20.41 2.73
N PHE A 80 -5.56 -20.74 3.94
CA PHE A 80 -5.98 -20.05 5.16
C PHE A 80 -5.41 -18.63 5.26
N LEU A 81 -4.12 -18.43 4.98
CA LEU A 81 -3.50 -17.11 5.05
C LEU A 81 -3.90 -16.21 3.89
N ASN A 82 -4.21 -16.79 2.73
CA ASN A 82 -4.49 -16.14 1.45
C ASN A 82 -3.57 -14.94 1.17
N PRO A 83 -2.24 -15.16 1.09
CA PRO A 83 -1.26 -14.09 1.00
C PRO A 83 -1.45 -13.24 -0.27
N SER A 84 -1.83 -13.85 -1.39
CA SER A 84 -2.14 -13.12 -2.63
C SER A 84 -3.30 -12.13 -2.46
N GLN A 85 -4.40 -12.53 -1.81
CA GLN A 85 -5.52 -11.62 -1.55
C GLN A 85 -5.11 -10.48 -0.61
N LYS A 86 -4.33 -10.76 0.44
CA LYS A 86 -3.84 -9.71 1.35
C LYS A 86 -2.93 -8.71 0.65
N ALA A 87 -2.00 -9.20 -0.18
CA ALA A 87 -1.16 -8.37 -1.02
C ALA A 87 -2.03 -7.43 -1.89
N SER A 88 -2.96 -8.00 -2.66
CA SER A 88 -3.85 -7.24 -3.54
C SER A 88 -4.67 -6.18 -2.78
N ARG A 89 -5.26 -6.53 -1.64
CA ARG A 89 -6.03 -5.58 -0.81
C ARG A 89 -5.17 -4.40 -0.35
N HIS A 90 -3.97 -4.67 0.18
CA HIS A 90 -3.06 -3.59 0.57
C HIS A 90 -2.59 -2.77 -0.64
N LYS A 91 -2.26 -3.40 -1.77
CA LYS A 91 -1.88 -2.70 -3.01
C LYS A 91 -2.96 -1.74 -3.49
N ASN A 92 -4.21 -2.21 -3.52
CA ASN A 92 -5.36 -1.42 -3.97
C ASN A 92 -5.59 -0.21 -3.05
N SER A 93 -5.53 -0.39 -1.72
CA SER A 93 -5.57 0.74 -0.78
C SER A 93 -4.41 1.71 -1.00
N GLY A 94 -3.18 1.21 -1.16
CA GLY A 94 -2.01 2.04 -1.44
C GLY A 94 -2.16 2.89 -2.71
N VAL A 95 -2.69 2.29 -3.78
CA VAL A 95 -3.02 3.01 -5.02
C VAL A 95 -4.10 4.06 -4.79
N ALA A 96 -5.15 3.75 -4.04
CA ALA A 96 -6.24 4.67 -3.77
C ALA A 96 -5.79 5.90 -2.95
N TYR A 97 -5.01 5.69 -1.88
CA TYR A 97 -4.39 6.80 -1.15
C TYR A 97 -3.44 7.61 -2.02
N ASN A 98 -2.61 6.95 -2.86
CA ASN A 98 -1.68 7.68 -3.72
C ASN A 98 -2.41 8.51 -4.79
N LYS A 99 -3.56 8.04 -5.30
CA LYS A 99 -4.43 8.84 -6.17
C LYS A 99 -4.97 10.07 -5.44
N LEU A 100 -5.48 9.91 -4.22
CA LEU A 100 -5.97 11.03 -3.40
C LEU A 100 -4.86 12.06 -3.12
N LYS A 101 -3.65 11.58 -2.78
CA LYS A 101 -2.46 12.42 -2.59
C LYS A 101 -2.20 13.30 -3.82
N ASN A 102 -2.21 12.68 -5.01
CA ASN A 102 -1.97 13.39 -6.26
C ASN A 102 -3.07 14.43 -6.56
N SER A 103 -4.34 14.12 -6.26
CA SER A 103 -5.44 15.08 -6.41
C SER A 103 -5.30 16.28 -5.47
N ILE A 104 -4.92 16.06 -4.21
CA ILE A 104 -4.68 17.14 -3.24
C ILE A 104 -3.51 18.02 -3.70
N ARG A 105 -2.42 17.39 -4.15
CA ARG A 105 -1.25 18.10 -4.68
C ARG A 105 -1.61 18.94 -5.91
N LEU A 106 -2.35 18.36 -6.87
CA LEU A 106 -2.82 19.07 -8.06
C LEU A 106 -3.69 20.28 -7.69
N PHE A 107 -4.60 20.10 -6.73
CA PHE A 107 -5.41 21.19 -6.22
C PHE A 107 -4.56 22.32 -5.62
N ARG A 108 -3.59 21.98 -4.75
CA ARG A 108 -2.72 22.98 -4.11
C ARG A 108 -1.81 23.70 -5.10
N GLU A 109 -1.18 22.98 -6.03
CA GLU A 109 -0.13 23.50 -6.91
C GLU A 109 -0.68 24.15 -8.18
N VAL A 110 -1.87 23.74 -8.64
CA VAL A 110 -2.43 24.22 -9.92
C VAL A 110 -3.75 24.93 -9.72
N GLU A 111 -4.76 24.25 -9.17
CA GLU A 111 -6.13 24.81 -9.11
C GLU A 111 -6.22 26.02 -8.19
N LEU A 112 -5.59 25.97 -7.01
CA LEU A 112 -5.64 27.06 -6.02
C LEU A 112 -4.94 28.34 -6.48
N ILE A 113 -3.97 28.23 -7.40
CA ILE A 113 -3.13 29.35 -7.86
C ILE A 113 -3.65 29.90 -9.19
N ASN A 114 -4.02 29.03 -10.13
CA ASN A 114 -4.25 29.40 -11.52
C ASN A 114 -5.74 29.43 -11.93
N THR A 115 -6.64 28.94 -11.06
CA THR A 115 -8.07 28.90 -11.35
C THR A 115 -8.80 29.92 -10.47
N PRO A 116 -9.72 30.74 -11.03
CA PRO A 116 -10.56 31.63 -10.23
C PRO A 116 -11.61 30.79 -9.47
N LEU A 117 -11.19 30.23 -8.34
CA LEU A 117 -12.07 29.52 -7.41
C LEU A 117 -12.65 30.51 -6.41
N ASN A 118 -13.96 30.42 -6.16
CA ASN A 118 -14.56 31.11 -5.04
C ASN A 118 -14.31 30.34 -3.73
N GLU A 119 -14.54 31.00 -2.60
CA GLU A 119 -14.31 30.41 -1.27
C GLU A 119 -15.18 29.17 -1.01
N GLN A 120 -16.40 29.13 -1.55
CA GLN A 120 -17.31 27.99 -1.36
C GLN A 120 -16.79 26.73 -2.07
N ASP A 121 -16.28 26.87 -3.29
CA ASP A 121 -15.71 25.78 -4.08
C ASP A 121 -14.48 25.19 -3.39
N ILE A 122 -13.63 26.03 -2.80
CA ILE A 122 -12.46 25.59 -2.05
C ILE A 122 -12.88 24.79 -0.80
N LYS A 123 -13.83 25.31 -0.02
CA LYS A 123 -14.36 24.59 1.15
C LYS A 123 -14.95 23.24 0.75
N LYS A 124 -15.73 23.20 -0.34
CA LYS A 124 -16.31 21.97 -0.89
C LYS A 124 -15.23 20.96 -1.29
N ARG A 125 -14.15 21.41 -1.93
CA ARG A 125 -13.02 20.55 -2.32
C ARG A 125 -12.32 19.95 -1.11
N LEU A 126 -12.06 20.74 -0.07
CA LEU A 126 -11.45 20.27 1.18
C LEU A 126 -12.34 19.24 1.91
N LEU A 127 -13.64 19.51 2.00
CA LEU A 127 -14.60 18.55 2.55
C LEU A 127 -14.59 17.24 1.76
N THR A 128 -14.58 17.32 0.44
CA THR A 128 -14.49 16.14 -0.45
C THR A 128 -13.23 15.33 -0.16
N TYR A 129 -12.06 15.97 0.01
CA TYR A 129 -10.82 15.25 0.33
C TYR A 129 -10.85 14.61 1.71
N SER A 130 -11.45 15.27 2.70
CA SER A 130 -11.65 14.73 4.04
C SER A 130 -12.56 13.49 4.02
N GLU A 131 -13.68 13.58 3.31
CA GLU A 131 -14.62 12.45 3.13
C GLU A 131 -13.98 11.27 2.40
N LEU A 132 -13.26 11.53 1.32
CA LEU A 132 -12.51 10.51 0.59
C LEU A 132 -11.48 9.82 1.49
N ARG A 133 -10.72 10.59 2.28
CA ARG A 133 -9.78 10.02 3.25
C ARG A 133 -10.50 9.16 4.28
N ASN A 134 -11.59 9.64 4.86
CA ASN A 134 -12.36 8.90 5.87
C ASN A 134 -12.93 7.61 5.30
N ASN A 135 -13.43 7.65 4.06
CA ASN A 135 -13.87 6.46 3.34
C ASN A 135 -12.72 5.46 3.17
N LEU A 136 -11.55 5.93 2.68
CA LEU A 136 -10.37 5.07 2.55
C LEU A 136 -9.93 4.45 3.88
N ASN A 137 -9.95 5.22 4.97
CA ASN A 137 -9.64 4.71 6.30
C ASN A 137 -10.64 3.62 6.76
N GLY A 138 -11.92 3.79 6.43
CA GLY A 138 -12.96 2.83 6.79
C GLY A 138 -12.95 1.55 5.93
N THR A 139 -12.52 1.63 4.67
CA THR A 139 -12.53 0.49 3.74
C THR A 139 -11.20 -0.25 3.63
N SER A 140 -10.10 0.37 4.06
CA SER A 140 -8.76 -0.21 3.92
C SER A 140 -8.46 -1.24 5.02
N PRO A 141 -7.66 -2.28 4.73
CA PRO A 141 -7.19 -3.18 5.76
C PRO A 141 -6.27 -2.45 6.75
N ASN A 142 -6.26 -2.89 8.00
CA ASN A 142 -5.38 -2.32 9.03
C ASN A 142 -3.91 -2.40 8.62
N ILE A 143 -3.20 -1.28 8.75
CA ILE A 143 -1.77 -1.22 8.46
C ILE A 143 -0.98 -1.91 9.58
N PRO A 144 -0.17 -2.94 9.27
CA PRO A 144 0.65 -3.58 10.28
C PRO A 144 1.80 -2.67 10.71
N ARG A 145 2.18 -2.75 11.99
CA ARG A 145 3.21 -1.88 12.60
C ARG A 145 4.53 -1.87 11.82
N HIS A 146 4.98 -3.02 11.34
CA HIS A 146 6.24 -3.09 10.58
C HIS A 146 6.18 -2.27 9.28
N ALA A 147 5.02 -2.20 8.63
CA ALA A 147 4.85 -1.49 7.37
C ALA A 147 4.77 0.02 7.59
N TYR A 148 4.11 0.42 8.69
CA TYR A 148 4.11 1.81 9.17
C TYR A 148 5.51 2.31 9.50
N LEU A 149 6.27 1.58 10.33
CA LEU A 149 7.62 1.98 10.72
C LEU A 149 8.56 2.08 9.52
N LYS A 150 8.48 1.13 8.58
CA LYS A 150 9.25 1.16 7.35
C LYS A 150 8.85 2.36 6.46
N ALA A 151 7.56 2.66 6.34
CA ALA A 151 7.12 3.83 5.59
C ALA A 151 7.68 5.12 6.20
N HIS A 152 7.66 5.19 7.54
CA HIS A 152 8.19 6.34 8.26
C HIS A 152 9.69 6.54 8.03
N SER A 153 10.49 5.47 8.12
CA SER A 153 11.94 5.54 7.84
C SER A 153 12.23 5.91 6.38
N ASP A 154 11.50 5.31 5.43
CA ASP A 154 11.69 5.56 3.99
C ASP A 154 11.41 7.03 3.65
N ILE A 155 10.33 7.58 4.20
CA ILE A 155 9.92 8.97 3.96
C ILE A 155 10.90 9.96 4.57
N ILE A 156 11.32 9.76 5.82
CA ILE A 156 12.32 10.63 6.47
C ILE A 156 13.63 10.63 5.68
N LYS A 157 14.08 9.44 5.24
CA LYS A 157 15.29 9.32 4.43
C LYS A 157 15.16 10.12 3.13
N TYR A 158 14.05 9.98 2.41
CA TYR A 158 13.79 10.73 1.18
C TYR A 158 13.79 12.25 1.42
N LEU A 159 13.14 12.73 2.48
CA LEU A 159 13.08 14.15 2.79
C LEU A 159 14.46 14.72 3.12
N LYS A 160 15.31 13.95 3.83
CA LYS A 160 16.69 14.32 4.10
C LYS A 160 17.49 14.44 2.80
N GLU A 161 17.45 13.42 1.95
CA GLU A 161 18.15 13.41 0.66
C GLU A 161 17.72 14.58 -0.24
N LYS A 162 16.42 14.87 -0.30
CA LYS A 162 15.88 16.01 -1.06
C LYS A 162 16.38 17.35 -0.52
N LYS A 163 16.48 17.50 0.81
CA LYS A 163 17.02 18.72 1.44
C LYS A 163 18.50 18.91 1.11
N ASP A 164 19.28 17.84 1.14
CA ASP A 164 20.70 17.87 0.82
C ASP A 164 20.93 18.26 -0.65
N GLN A 165 20.07 17.82 -1.57
CA GLN A 165 20.11 18.19 -2.99
C GLN A 165 19.76 19.66 -3.27
N MET A 166 18.94 20.31 -2.44
CA MET A 166 18.56 21.72 -2.62
C MET A 166 19.61 22.69 -2.05
N ASN A 167 20.49 22.21 -1.18
CA ASN A 167 21.53 23.01 -0.53
C ASN A 167 22.92 22.91 -1.22
N ASN A 168 23.03 22.11 -2.28
CA ASN A 168 24.21 21.98 -3.14
C ASN A 168 23.94 22.64 -4.50
#